data_AF-A0A9R0VR12-F1
#
_entry.id   AF-A0A9R0VR12-F1
#
_cell.length_a   1.000
_cell.length_b   1.000
_cell.length_c   1.000
_cell.angle_alpha   90.00
_cell.angle_beta   90.00
_cell.angle_gamma   90.00
#
_symmetry.space_group_name_H-M   'P 1'
#
loop_
_entity.id
_entity.type
_entity.pdbx_description
1 polymer ?
#
loop_
_entity_poly.entity_id
_entity_poly.type
_entity_poly.pdbx_seq_one_letter_code
_entity_poly.pdbx_strand_id
1 'polypeptide(L)'
;MVVSNGGCFYLCRLLATDQDVDGKGFLIKLLPIWLSSIVIAAATSQVSTLFTKQGSTMDRRLGAATGLVVPPAALQSFVSFTYIAVVPVYDRALVPLARRLTRHPAGVTMLQRIGAGMVMSCVTMAVAALVEAKRLRVAADAGLLDRPDVAVPMSLWWLVPQYVLVGFTEVFCFIGLEEFFYDQVPDGLRSVGLALCLSIFGVGSYASGMLVWAVDWATTRGGGESWFADNLNRAHLDYFYWILAGLSALEVVVFLYFANRYVYRKNSEQPVALH
;
A
#
# COMPACT_ATOMS: atom_id res chain seq x y z
N MET A 1 10.04 39.73 -13.89
CA MET A 1 10.09 38.28 -13.62
C MET A 1 9.56 38.05 -12.21
N VAL A 2 8.26 37.77 -12.07
CA VAL A 2 7.65 37.33 -10.81
C VAL A 2 7.18 35.91 -11.08
N VAL A 3 7.97 34.93 -10.66
CA VAL A 3 7.59 33.52 -10.77
C VAL A 3 6.78 33.17 -9.52
N SER A 4 5.47 33.02 -9.76
CA SER A 4 4.50 32.14 -9.10
C SER A 4 4.84 31.62 -7.69
N ASN A 5 4.29 32.27 -6.67
CA ASN A 5 4.12 31.73 -5.30
C ASN A 5 2.63 31.49 -4.96
N GLY A 6 1.75 31.57 -5.96
CA GLY A 6 0.29 31.50 -5.78
C GLY A 6 -0.22 30.10 -5.45
N GLY A 7 0.29 29.05 -6.11
CA GLY A 7 -0.25 27.70 -5.99
C GLY A 7 -0.21 27.13 -4.55
N CYS A 8 0.88 27.38 -3.81
CA CYS A 8 1.03 26.89 -2.44
C CYS A 8 0.09 27.60 -1.45
N PHE A 9 -0.15 28.90 -1.66
CA PHE A 9 -1.02 29.70 -0.79
C PHE A 9 -2.51 29.37 -1.01
N TYR A 10 -2.92 29.17 -2.27
CA TYR A 10 -4.28 28.73 -2.58
C TYR A 10 -4.57 27.32 -2.06
N LEU A 11 -3.63 26.38 -2.19
CA LEU A 11 -3.78 25.00 -1.70
C LEU A 11 -3.89 24.95 -0.16
N CYS A 12 -3.07 25.73 0.56
CA CYS A 12 -3.19 25.87 2.02
C CYS A 12 -4.53 26.49 2.45
N ARG A 13 -5.02 27.48 1.72
CA ARG A 13 -6.33 28.10 2.02
C ARG A 13 -7.49 27.15 1.74
N LEU A 14 -7.36 26.30 0.71
CA LEU A 14 -8.35 25.29 0.34
C LEU A 14 -8.47 24.15 1.36
N LEU A 15 -7.36 23.73 1.95
CA LEU A 15 -7.36 22.75 3.04
C LEU A 15 -7.91 23.34 4.36
N ALA A 16 -7.81 24.66 4.55
CA ALA A 16 -8.18 25.34 5.80
C ALA A 16 -9.60 25.95 5.83
N THR A 17 -10.22 26.23 4.67
CA THR A 17 -11.51 26.93 4.64
C THR A 17 -12.70 25.98 4.72
N ASP A 18 -13.67 26.31 5.56
CA ASP A 18 -15.00 25.72 5.56
C ASP A 18 -15.76 26.30 4.36
N GLN A 19 -15.46 25.79 3.16
CA GLN A 19 -16.12 26.22 1.92
C GLN A 19 -17.46 25.49 1.81
N ASP A 20 -18.42 25.94 2.59
CA ASP A 20 -19.83 25.53 2.53
C ASP A 20 -20.61 26.43 1.57
N VAL A 21 -20.08 26.62 0.34
CA VAL A 21 -20.75 27.45 -0.68
C VAL A 21 -21.62 26.60 -1.61
N ASP A 22 -21.38 25.27 -1.71
CA ASP A 22 -22.13 24.36 -2.60
C ASP A 22 -22.26 22.90 -2.07
N GLY A 23 -21.93 22.63 -0.81
CA GLY A 23 -21.95 21.26 -0.24
C GLY A 23 -20.90 20.29 -0.83
N LYS A 24 -20.04 20.74 -1.76
CA LYS A 24 -18.98 19.94 -2.42
C LYS A 24 -17.57 20.21 -1.91
N GLY A 25 -17.39 21.16 -0.99
CA GLY A 25 -16.07 21.55 -0.47
C GLY A 25 -15.29 20.40 0.17
N PHE A 26 -16.00 19.38 0.69
CA PHE A 26 -15.36 18.19 1.28
C PHE A 26 -14.57 17.38 0.24
N LEU A 27 -15.04 17.28 -1.01
CA LEU A 27 -14.36 16.50 -2.06
C LEU A 27 -12.96 17.06 -2.33
N ILE A 28 -12.85 18.39 -2.35
CA ILE A 28 -11.57 19.04 -2.64
C ILE A 28 -10.60 18.87 -1.46
N LYS A 29 -11.10 18.81 -0.23
CA LYS A 29 -10.28 18.48 0.96
C LYS A 29 -9.79 17.03 0.93
N LEU A 30 -10.61 16.09 0.48
CA LEU A 30 -10.25 14.67 0.41
C LEU A 30 -9.32 14.34 -0.76
N LEU A 31 -9.40 15.08 -1.86
CA LEU A 31 -8.70 14.80 -3.11
C LEU A 31 -7.18 14.60 -2.94
N PRO A 32 -6.42 15.40 -2.17
CA PRO A 32 -4.99 15.20 -2.00
C PRO A 32 -4.63 13.87 -1.34
N ILE A 33 -5.40 13.47 -0.32
CA ILE A 33 -5.20 12.19 0.40
C ILE A 33 -5.63 11.02 -0.49
N TRP A 34 -6.72 11.19 -1.23
CA TRP A 34 -7.17 10.23 -2.23
C TRP A 34 -6.08 9.98 -3.28
N LEU A 35 -5.51 11.05 -3.86
CA LEU A 35 -4.46 10.98 -4.87
C LEU A 35 -3.17 10.35 -4.34
N SER A 36 -2.73 10.71 -3.13
CA SER A 36 -1.53 10.11 -2.55
C SER A 36 -1.69 8.60 -2.37
N SER A 37 -2.89 8.15 -2.00
CA SER A 37 -3.17 6.74 -1.69
C SER A 37 -3.28 5.82 -2.92
N ILE A 38 -3.19 6.35 -4.14
CA ILE A 38 -3.19 5.53 -5.37
C ILE A 38 -1.94 4.63 -5.42
N VAL A 39 -0.80 5.11 -4.91
CA VAL A 39 0.46 4.39 -4.97
C VAL A 39 0.44 3.16 -4.07
N ILE A 40 -0.02 3.30 -2.82
CA ILE A 40 -0.17 2.15 -1.93
C ILE A 40 -1.13 1.11 -2.51
N ALA A 41 -2.24 1.53 -3.14
CA ALA A 41 -3.16 0.63 -3.80
C ALA A 41 -2.50 -0.14 -4.96
N ALA A 42 -1.70 0.54 -5.79
CA ALA A 42 -0.93 -0.08 -6.86
C ALA A 42 0.18 -1.02 -6.35
N ALA A 43 0.79 -0.73 -5.19
CA ALA A 43 1.73 -1.64 -4.55
C ALA A 43 1.03 -2.91 -4.03
N THR A 44 -0.16 -2.76 -3.45
CA THR A 44 -0.92 -3.90 -2.91
C THR A 44 -1.57 -4.78 -3.98
N SER A 45 -1.81 -4.27 -5.19
CA SER A 45 -2.30 -5.12 -6.29
C SER A 45 -1.30 -6.20 -6.72
N GLN A 46 -0.02 -6.09 -6.32
CA GLN A 46 0.99 -7.11 -6.59
C GLN A 46 0.75 -8.42 -5.81
N VAL A 47 0.01 -8.35 -4.70
CA VAL A 47 -0.25 -9.46 -3.77
C VAL A 47 -0.95 -10.64 -4.44
N SER A 48 -1.94 -10.34 -5.29
CA SER A 48 -2.70 -11.35 -6.04
C SER A 48 -2.04 -11.71 -7.37
N THR A 49 -1.15 -10.87 -7.89
CA THR A 49 -0.56 -10.98 -9.23
C THR A 49 0.90 -11.43 -9.18
N LEU A 50 1.85 -10.49 -9.15
CA LEU A 50 3.28 -10.77 -9.25
C LEU A 50 3.82 -11.58 -8.06
N PHE A 51 3.27 -11.42 -6.86
CA PHE A 51 3.67 -12.23 -5.71
C PHE A 51 3.28 -13.70 -5.91
N THR A 52 2.08 -13.94 -6.45
CA THR A 52 1.62 -15.29 -6.82
C THR A 52 2.48 -15.88 -7.95
N LYS A 53 2.81 -15.07 -8.97
CA LYS A 53 3.68 -15.48 -10.09
C LYS A 53 5.10 -15.80 -9.62
N GLN A 54 5.62 -15.01 -8.68
CA GLN A 54 6.91 -15.27 -8.04
C GLN A 54 6.88 -16.62 -7.31
N GLY A 55 5.88 -16.84 -6.46
CA GLY A 55 5.74 -18.08 -5.68
C GLY A 55 5.49 -19.34 -6.53
N SER A 56 4.95 -19.22 -7.74
CA SER A 56 4.74 -20.38 -8.62
C SER A 56 6.06 -20.97 -9.14
N THR A 57 7.13 -20.18 -9.17
CA THR A 57 8.47 -20.60 -9.63
C THR A 57 9.35 -21.17 -8.51
N MET A 58 8.90 -21.13 -7.26
CA MET A 58 9.69 -21.53 -6.09
C MET A 58 9.42 -22.99 -5.70
N ASP A 59 10.23 -23.55 -4.79
CA ASP A 59 9.94 -24.86 -4.21
C ASP A 59 8.76 -24.77 -3.22
N ARG A 60 7.65 -25.41 -3.61
CA ARG A 60 6.36 -25.37 -2.92
C ARG A 60 6.12 -26.57 -2.00
N ARG A 61 7.09 -27.47 -1.86
CA ARG A 61 6.94 -28.69 -1.06
C ARG A 61 6.98 -28.40 0.44
N LEU A 62 6.00 -28.92 1.18
CA LEU A 62 5.87 -28.76 2.62
C LEU A 62 6.75 -29.77 3.37
N GLY A 63 8.07 -29.55 3.32
CA GLY A 63 9.05 -30.49 3.88
C GLY A 63 9.22 -31.74 3.02
N ALA A 64 10.34 -32.43 3.21
CA ALA A 64 10.73 -33.55 2.33
C ALA A 64 9.82 -34.80 2.48
N ALA A 65 9.15 -34.95 3.63
CA ALA A 65 8.46 -36.19 4.00
C ALA A 65 6.95 -36.22 3.71
N THR A 66 6.28 -35.07 3.54
CA THR A 66 4.81 -35.02 3.41
C THR A 66 4.32 -35.12 1.97
N GLY A 67 5.17 -34.81 0.99
CA GLY A 67 4.80 -34.73 -0.43
C GLY A 67 3.79 -33.62 -0.76
N LEU A 68 3.35 -32.82 0.22
CA LEU A 68 2.33 -31.80 0.01
C LEU A 68 2.91 -30.61 -0.76
N VAL A 69 2.23 -30.19 -1.83
CA VAL A 69 2.61 -29.03 -2.63
C VAL A 69 1.65 -27.89 -2.34
N VAL A 70 2.16 -26.81 -1.76
CA VAL A 70 1.35 -25.64 -1.38
C VAL A 70 1.04 -24.81 -2.64
N PRO A 71 -0.23 -24.43 -2.88
CA PRO A 71 -0.56 -23.46 -3.93
C PRO A 71 0.07 -22.08 -3.59
N PRO A 72 0.73 -21.38 -4.51
CA PRO A 72 1.33 -20.06 -4.24
C PRO A 72 0.31 -19.05 -3.71
N ALA A 73 -0.89 -19.06 -4.27
CA ALA A 73 -1.98 -18.19 -3.85
C ALA A 73 -2.42 -18.41 -2.40
N ALA A 74 -2.16 -19.59 -1.81
CA ALA A 74 -2.47 -19.87 -0.41
C ALA A 74 -1.66 -18.97 0.56
N LEU A 75 -0.55 -18.37 0.10
CA LEU A 75 0.19 -17.40 0.91
C LEU A 75 -0.62 -16.13 1.20
N GLN A 76 -1.63 -15.80 0.40
CA GLN A 76 -2.54 -14.69 0.68
C GLN A 76 -3.27 -14.87 2.02
N SER A 77 -3.46 -16.10 2.50
CA SER A 77 -4.04 -16.36 3.82
C SER A 77 -3.20 -15.77 4.96
N PHE A 78 -1.89 -15.57 4.79
CA PHE A 78 -1.05 -14.88 5.79
C PHE A 78 -1.43 -13.41 5.96
N VAL A 79 -1.95 -12.75 4.91
CA VAL A 79 -2.51 -11.39 5.02
C VAL A 79 -3.71 -11.43 5.98
N SER A 80 -4.65 -12.35 5.75
CA SER A 80 -5.83 -12.50 6.60
C SER A 80 -5.50 -12.91 8.03
N PHE A 81 -4.54 -13.83 8.25
CA PHE A 81 -4.10 -14.19 9.59
C PHE A 81 -3.45 -13.01 10.32
N THR A 82 -2.63 -12.23 9.62
CA THR A 82 -2.04 -11.01 10.17
C THR A 82 -3.13 -10.01 10.53
N TYR A 83 -4.11 -9.82 9.65
CA TYR A 83 -5.25 -8.95 9.92
C TYR A 83 -6.02 -9.35 11.19
N ILE A 84 -6.40 -10.63 11.30
CA ILE A 84 -7.12 -11.19 12.46
C ILE A 84 -6.31 -11.05 13.76
N ALA A 85 -4.98 -11.20 13.68
CA ALA A 85 -4.11 -11.07 14.85
C ALA A 85 -3.86 -9.62 15.26
N VAL A 86 -3.63 -8.73 14.29
CA VAL A 86 -3.18 -7.35 14.53
C VAL A 86 -4.34 -6.44 14.91
N VAL A 87 -5.56 -6.63 14.37
CA VAL A 87 -6.71 -5.77 14.71
C VAL A 87 -7.03 -5.78 16.23
N PRO A 88 -7.17 -6.93 16.91
CA PRO A 88 -7.40 -6.95 18.35
C PRO A 88 -6.25 -6.34 19.14
N VAL A 89 -5.00 -6.54 18.70
CA VAL A 89 -3.81 -5.94 19.33
C VAL A 89 -3.83 -4.42 19.17
N TYR A 90 -4.21 -3.93 18.00
CA TYR A 90 -4.37 -2.51 17.74
C TYR A 90 -5.43 -1.89 18.67
N ASP A 91 -6.63 -2.46 18.69
CA ASP A 91 -7.75 -1.91 19.45
C ASP A 91 -7.58 -2.04 20.97
N ARG A 92 -7.00 -3.14 21.44
CA ARG A 92 -6.92 -3.45 22.89
C ARG A 92 -5.60 -3.05 23.54
N ALA A 93 -4.51 -2.95 22.78
CA ALA A 93 -3.21 -2.59 23.33
C ALA A 93 -2.71 -1.25 22.80
N LEU A 94 -2.63 -1.07 21.46
CA LEU A 94 -2.02 0.13 20.88
C LEU A 94 -2.87 1.38 21.12
N VAL A 95 -4.18 1.33 20.89
CA VAL A 95 -5.07 2.49 21.09
C VAL A 95 -5.11 2.95 22.56
N PRO A 96 -5.33 2.07 23.56
CA PRO A 96 -5.31 2.50 24.96
C PRO A 96 -3.95 3.01 25.43
N LEU A 97 -2.85 2.39 24.98
CA LEU A 97 -1.50 2.86 25.28
C LEU A 97 -1.24 4.23 24.66
N ALA A 98 -1.61 4.42 23.39
CA ALA A 98 -1.50 5.69 22.71
C ALA A 98 -2.32 6.77 23.42
N ARG A 99 -3.57 6.49 23.83
CA ARG A 99 -4.39 7.44 24.62
C ARG A 99 -3.70 7.86 25.92
N ARG A 100 -3.04 6.93 26.61
CA ARG A 100 -2.29 7.23 27.85
C ARG A 100 -1.07 8.11 27.59
N LEU A 101 -0.36 7.89 26.48
CA LEU A 101 0.86 8.62 26.13
C LEU A 101 0.59 9.98 25.49
N THR A 102 -0.31 10.03 24.50
CA THR A 102 -0.61 11.24 23.73
C THR A 102 -1.64 12.14 24.40
N ARG A 103 -2.38 11.63 25.40
CA ARG A 103 -3.54 12.28 26.04
C ARG A 103 -4.63 12.74 25.06
N HIS A 104 -4.58 12.25 23.81
CA HIS A 104 -5.60 12.54 22.80
C HIS A 104 -6.75 11.52 22.93
N PRO A 105 -8.03 11.94 22.84
CA PRO A 105 -9.18 11.03 23.02
C PRO A 105 -9.20 9.85 22.03
N ALA A 106 -8.68 10.05 20.81
CA ALA A 106 -8.50 8.99 19.82
C ALA A 106 -7.23 8.12 20.04
N GLY A 107 -6.24 8.60 20.81
CA GLY A 107 -4.93 7.95 20.99
C GLY A 107 -3.99 8.19 19.83
N VAL A 108 -4.28 7.58 18.67
CA VAL A 108 -3.58 7.76 17.38
C VAL A 108 -4.55 8.43 16.41
N THR A 109 -4.11 9.45 15.68
CA THR A 109 -4.96 10.09 14.65
C THR A 109 -5.09 9.20 13.41
N MET A 110 -6.21 9.30 12.68
CA MET A 110 -6.41 8.53 11.44
C MET A 110 -5.26 8.77 10.44
N LEU A 111 -4.77 10.01 10.31
CA LEU A 111 -3.69 10.34 9.38
C LEU A 111 -2.35 9.73 9.80
N GLN A 112 -2.05 9.68 11.10
CA GLN A 112 -0.85 8.98 11.60
C GLN A 112 -0.93 7.47 11.32
N ARG A 113 -2.11 6.88 11.51
CA ARG A 113 -2.37 5.47 11.22
C ARG A 113 -2.17 5.17 9.73
N ILE A 114 -2.76 5.99 8.85
CA ILE A 114 -2.59 5.90 7.39
C ILE A 114 -1.11 6.02 7.00
N GLY A 115 -0.41 7.03 7.54
CA GLY A 115 1.01 7.25 7.26
C GLY A 115 1.90 6.09 7.71
N ALA A 116 1.62 5.48 8.86
CA ALA A 116 2.32 4.27 9.31
C ALA A 116 2.11 3.11 8.31
N GLY A 117 0.89 2.93 7.82
CA GLY A 117 0.60 1.96 6.78
C GLY A 117 1.34 2.22 5.46
N MET A 118 1.45 3.48 5.01
CA MET A 118 2.23 3.84 3.82
C MET A 118 3.73 3.52 3.99
N VAL A 119 4.30 3.78 5.17
CA VAL A 119 5.68 3.37 5.49
C VAL A 119 5.82 1.85 5.45
N MET A 120 4.87 1.10 6.01
CA MET A 120 4.86 -0.35 5.95
C MET A 120 4.79 -0.88 4.51
N SER A 121 4.03 -0.22 3.62
CA SER A 121 4.01 -0.56 2.19
C SER A 121 5.37 -0.38 1.53
N CYS A 122 6.06 0.73 1.81
CA CYS A 122 7.43 0.95 1.32
C CYS A 122 8.39 -0.16 1.79
N VAL A 123 8.32 -0.55 3.06
CA VAL A 123 9.12 -1.66 3.61
C VAL A 123 8.74 -2.98 2.94
N THR A 124 7.46 -3.22 2.71
CA THR A 124 6.94 -4.42 2.03
C THR A 124 7.54 -4.56 0.63
N MET A 125 7.51 -3.49 -0.17
CA MET A 125 8.05 -3.50 -1.54
C MET A 125 9.58 -3.68 -1.53
N ALA A 126 10.29 -3.05 -0.59
CA ALA A 126 11.73 -3.26 -0.43
C ALA A 126 12.06 -4.72 -0.07
N VAL A 127 11.31 -5.33 0.86
CA VAL A 127 11.47 -6.74 1.22
C VAL A 127 11.19 -7.64 0.02
N ALA A 128 10.12 -7.38 -0.74
CA ALA A 128 9.79 -8.13 -1.94
C ALA A 128 10.90 -8.05 -3.00
N ALA A 129 11.47 -6.85 -3.21
CA ALA A 129 12.60 -6.65 -4.11
C ALA A 129 13.84 -7.46 -3.69
N LEU A 130 14.15 -7.48 -2.39
CA LEU A 130 15.29 -8.25 -1.86
C LEU A 130 15.07 -9.77 -1.96
N VAL A 131 13.86 -10.24 -1.67
CA VAL A 131 13.50 -11.67 -1.80
C VAL A 131 13.58 -12.09 -3.26
N GLU A 132 13.13 -11.25 -4.19
CA GLU A 132 13.22 -11.54 -5.62
C GLU A 132 14.65 -11.53 -6.15
N ALA A 133 15.44 -10.54 -5.76
CA ALA A 133 16.86 -10.50 -6.11
C ALA A 133 17.60 -11.76 -5.61
N LYS A 134 17.21 -12.28 -4.44
CA LYS A 134 17.72 -13.55 -3.93
C LYS A 134 17.25 -14.74 -4.77
N ARG A 135 15.97 -14.81 -5.14
CA ARG A 135 15.42 -15.87 -6.00
C ARG A 135 16.14 -15.94 -7.34
N LEU A 136 16.36 -14.80 -7.98
CA LEU A 136 17.07 -14.70 -9.26
C LEU A 136 18.53 -15.19 -9.14
N ARG A 137 19.24 -14.83 -8.06
CA ARG A 137 20.59 -15.35 -7.79
C ARG A 137 20.60 -16.87 -7.64
N VAL A 138 19.67 -17.44 -6.86
CA VAL A 138 19.55 -18.89 -6.70
C VAL A 138 19.24 -19.59 -8.03
N ALA A 139 18.39 -19.00 -8.87
CA ALA A 139 18.10 -19.53 -10.20
C ALA A 139 19.34 -19.50 -11.12
N ALA A 140 20.14 -18.44 -11.05
CA ALA A 140 21.39 -18.32 -11.79
C ALA A 140 22.44 -19.36 -11.33
N ASP A 141 22.67 -19.45 -10.02
CA ASP A 141 23.65 -20.38 -9.43
C ASP A 141 23.30 -21.84 -9.71
N ALA A 142 22.00 -22.17 -9.80
CA ALA A 142 21.52 -23.50 -10.15
C ALA A 142 21.48 -23.79 -11.67
N GLY A 143 21.84 -22.81 -12.52
CA GLY A 143 21.79 -22.96 -13.98
C GLY A 143 20.37 -23.10 -14.53
N LEU A 144 19.38 -22.51 -13.86
CA LEU A 144 17.95 -22.63 -14.19
C LEU A 144 17.40 -21.43 -14.98
N LEU A 145 18.25 -20.50 -15.41
CA LEU A 145 17.84 -19.29 -16.14
C LEU A 145 17.01 -19.60 -17.39
N ASP A 146 17.35 -20.67 -18.11
CA ASP A 146 16.64 -21.10 -19.33
C ASP A 146 15.68 -22.28 -19.10
N ARG A 147 15.39 -22.61 -17.84
CA ARG A 147 14.51 -23.73 -17.45
C ARG A 147 13.34 -23.24 -16.59
N PRO A 148 12.35 -22.54 -17.18
CA PRO A 148 11.21 -21.99 -16.44
C PRO A 148 10.32 -23.06 -15.79
N ASP A 149 10.31 -24.28 -16.34
CA ASP A 149 9.47 -25.39 -15.85
C ASP A 149 9.99 -26.04 -14.56
N VAL A 150 11.26 -25.75 -14.21
CA VAL A 150 11.89 -26.31 -13.01
C VAL A 150 11.79 -25.30 -11.88
N ALA A 151 11.26 -25.73 -10.75
CA ALA A 151 11.19 -24.91 -9.56
C ALA A 151 12.60 -24.50 -9.11
N VAL A 152 12.78 -23.20 -8.86
CA VAL A 152 13.99 -22.65 -8.25
C VAL A 152 14.16 -23.30 -6.87
N PRO A 153 15.36 -23.78 -6.50
CA PRO A 153 15.61 -24.45 -5.22
C PRO A 153 15.66 -23.45 -4.05
N MET A 154 14.60 -22.66 -3.92
CA MET A 154 14.35 -21.69 -2.87
C MET A 154 12.94 -21.92 -2.35
N SER A 155 12.82 -22.10 -1.03
CA SER A 155 11.53 -22.42 -0.42
C SER A 155 10.52 -21.28 -0.54
N LEU A 156 9.27 -21.63 -0.87
CA LEU A 156 8.13 -20.72 -0.93
C LEU A 156 7.97 -19.85 0.33
N TRP A 157 8.39 -20.35 1.50
CA TRP A 157 8.27 -19.64 2.77
C TRP A 157 9.05 -18.33 2.86
N TRP A 158 10.02 -18.11 1.96
CA TRP A 158 10.72 -16.82 1.84
C TRP A 158 9.79 -15.66 1.45
N LEU A 159 8.59 -15.94 0.91
CA LEU A 159 7.57 -14.93 0.61
C LEU A 159 6.69 -14.57 1.81
N VAL A 160 6.72 -15.34 2.91
CA VAL A 160 5.87 -15.03 4.09
C VAL A 160 6.11 -13.61 4.64
N PRO A 161 7.35 -13.09 4.74
CA PRO A 161 7.59 -11.75 5.26
C PRO A 161 6.84 -10.65 4.49
N GLN A 162 6.86 -10.67 3.15
CA GLN A 162 6.13 -9.67 2.35
C GLN A 162 4.62 -9.79 2.53
N TYR A 163 4.03 -11.00 2.60
CA TYR A 163 2.59 -11.16 2.85
C TYR A 163 2.17 -10.70 4.25
N VAL A 164 3.00 -10.95 5.27
CA VAL A 164 2.72 -10.45 6.64
C VAL A 164 2.79 -8.93 6.68
N LEU A 165 3.80 -8.31 6.05
CA LEU A 165 3.93 -6.85 5.99
C LEU A 165 2.77 -6.18 5.23
N VAL A 166 2.22 -6.83 4.19
CA VAL A 166 0.96 -6.42 3.55
C VAL A 166 -0.17 -6.41 4.56
N GLY A 167 -0.34 -7.48 5.35
CA GLY A 167 -1.38 -7.52 6.38
C GLY A 167 -1.29 -6.36 7.38
N PHE A 168 -0.09 -5.99 7.80
CA PHE A 168 0.10 -4.78 8.61
C PHE A 168 -0.28 -3.51 7.85
N THR A 169 0.10 -3.41 6.57
CA THR A 169 -0.25 -2.28 5.70
C THR A 169 -1.76 -2.10 5.60
N GLU A 170 -2.52 -3.18 5.44
CA GLU A 170 -3.99 -3.12 5.37
C GLU A 170 -4.61 -2.65 6.69
N VAL A 171 -4.16 -3.19 7.84
CA VAL A 171 -4.72 -2.82 9.15
C VAL A 171 -4.45 -1.36 9.51
N PHE A 172 -3.29 -0.83 9.16
CA PHE A 172 -2.93 0.55 9.45
C PHE A 172 -3.45 1.53 8.38
N CYS A 173 -3.30 1.20 7.10
CA CYS A 173 -3.67 2.10 6.02
C CYS A 173 -5.14 2.00 5.63
N PHE A 174 -5.63 0.81 5.30
CA PHE A 174 -6.93 0.68 4.65
C PHE A 174 -8.07 0.97 5.62
N ILE A 175 -8.00 0.40 6.83
CA ILE A 175 -8.98 0.75 7.88
C ILE A 175 -8.90 2.25 8.19
N GLY A 176 -7.70 2.83 8.22
CA GLY A 176 -7.52 4.27 8.45
C GLY A 176 -8.12 5.14 7.34
N LEU A 177 -7.97 4.72 6.07
CA LEU A 177 -8.58 5.39 4.92
C LEU A 177 -10.10 5.27 4.98
N GLU A 178 -10.65 4.10 5.26
CA GLU A 178 -12.10 3.91 5.39
C GLU A 178 -12.69 4.80 6.49
N GLU A 179 -12.09 4.79 7.69
CA GLU A 179 -12.47 5.66 8.82
C GLU A 179 -12.39 7.14 8.41
N PHE A 180 -11.29 7.54 7.78
CA PHE A 180 -11.08 8.93 7.35
C PHE A 180 -12.11 9.38 6.32
N PHE A 181 -12.32 8.62 5.24
CA PHE A 181 -13.27 8.98 4.20
C PHE A 181 -14.72 8.91 4.67
N TYR A 182 -15.03 8.07 5.66
CA TYR A 182 -16.35 8.01 6.28
C TYR A 182 -16.62 9.23 7.18
N ASP A 183 -15.66 9.64 8.01
CA ASP A 183 -15.85 10.71 9.00
C ASP A 183 -15.69 12.12 8.44
N GLN A 184 -14.97 12.29 7.33
CA GLN A 184 -14.70 13.62 6.78
C GLN A 184 -15.78 14.12 5.80
N VAL A 185 -16.71 13.26 5.39
CA VAL A 185 -17.86 13.64 4.55
C VAL A 185 -19.08 14.04 5.40
N PRO A 186 -20.06 14.80 4.85
CA PRO A 186 -21.34 15.03 5.52
C PRO A 186 -22.08 13.74 5.88
N ASP A 187 -22.86 13.77 6.96
CA ASP A 187 -23.56 12.57 7.46
C ASP A 187 -24.45 11.90 6.42
N GLY A 188 -25.15 12.70 5.59
CA GLY A 188 -25.96 12.20 4.47
C GLY A 188 -25.16 11.63 3.29
N LEU A 189 -23.82 11.75 3.29
CA LEU A 189 -22.93 11.35 2.20
C LEU A 189 -21.86 10.33 2.64
N ARG A 190 -22.01 9.71 3.81
CA ARG A 190 -21.08 8.66 4.32
C ARG A 190 -20.85 7.52 3.34
N SER A 191 -21.88 7.09 2.61
CA SER A 191 -21.76 6.09 1.55
C SER A 191 -20.89 6.55 0.37
N VAL A 192 -20.94 7.85 0.02
CA VAL A 192 -20.06 8.46 -0.99
C VAL A 192 -18.62 8.47 -0.51
N GLY A 193 -18.37 8.75 0.77
CA GLY A 193 -17.05 8.65 1.39
C GLY A 193 -16.44 7.25 1.21
N LEU A 194 -17.18 6.21 1.58
CA LEU A 194 -16.73 4.83 1.38
C LEU A 194 -16.54 4.48 -0.10
N ALA A 195 -17.42 4.95 -0.99
CA ALA A 195 -17.26 4.75 -2.43
C ALA A 195 -15.99 5.44 -2.98
N LEU A 196 -15.64 6.62 -2.47
CA LEU A 196 -14.37 7.29 -2.80
C LEU A 196 -13.17 6.50 -2.28
N CYS A 197 -13.26 5.92 -1.08
CA CYS A 197 -12.21 5.05 -0.55
C CYS A 197 -12.03 3.80 -1.43
N LEU A 198 -13.13 3.13 -1.79
CA LEU A 198 -13.10 1.96 -2.67
C LEU A 198 -12.55 2.27 -4.07
N SER A 199 -12.84 3.47 -4.60
CA SER A 199 -12.32 3.88 -5.89
C SER A 199 -10.80 4.03 -5.93
N ILE A 200 -10.14 4.27 -4.78
CA ILE A 200 -8.67 4.26 -4.67
C ILE A 200 -8.12 2.91 -5.13
N PHE A 201 -8.71 1.80 -4.69
CA PHE A 201 -8.25 0.45 -5.06
C PHE A 201 -8.48 0.14 -6.54
N GLY A 202 -9.62 0.58 -7.09
CA GLY A 202 -9.92 0.44 -8.52
C GLY A 202 -8.93 1.24 -9.38
N VAL A 203 -8.74 2.52 -9.08
CA VAL A 203 -7.81 3.40 -9.79
C VAL A 203 -6.36 2.93 -9.58
N GLY A 204 -5.99 2.49 -8.39
CA GLY A 204 -4.67 1.90 -8.09
C GLY A 204 -4.38 0.65 -8.91
N SER A 205 -5.38 -0.20 -9.15
CA SER A 205 -5.24 -1.37 -10.02
C SER A 205 -4.97 -0.98 -11.48
N TYR A 206 -5.69 0.03 -11.99
CA TYR A 206 -5.40 0.59 -13.32
C TYR A 206 -4.02 1.25 -13.38
N ALA A 207 -3.63 1.98 -12.33
CA ALA A 207 -2.31 2.62 -12.23
C ALA A 207 -1.19 1.56 -12.21
N SER A 208 -1.37 0.45 -11.49
CA SER A 208 -0.46 -0.70 -11.53
C SER A 208 -0.34 -1.26 -12.94
N GLY A 209 -1.45 -1.52 -13.64
CA GLY A 209 -1.42 -2.01 -15.02
C GLY A 209 -0.71 -1.05 -15.98
N MET A 210 -0.97 0.25 -15.84
CA MET A 210 -0.29 1.29 -16.62
C MET A 210 1.21 1.35 -16.31
N LEU A 211 1.61 1.17 -15.05
CA LEU A 211 3.02 1.15 -14.65
C LEU A 211 3.74 -0.07 -15.23
N VAL A 212 3.11 -1.25 -15.17
CA VAL A 212 3.63 -2.48 -15.82
C VAL A 212 3.81 -2.26 -17.32
N TRP A 213 2.79 -1.73 -17.99
CA TRP A 213 2.87 -1.40 -19.42
C TRP A 213 3.98 -0.39 -19.74
N ALA A 214 4.11 0.67 -18.96
CA ALA A 214 5.12 1.71 -19.18
C ALA A 214 6.54 1.15 -19.01
N VAL A 215 6.76 0.31 -18.00
CA VAL A 215 8.04 -0.36 -17.75
C VAL A 215 8.35 -1.38 -18.85
N ASP A 216 7.37 -2.19 -19.25
CA ASP A 216 7.51 -3.14 -20.37
C ASP A 216 7.89 -2.42 -21.66
N TRP A 217 7.17 -1.35 -22.01
CA TRP A 217 7.47 -0.53 -23.17
C TRP A 217 8.86 0.12 -23.08
N ALA A 218 9.25 0.65 -21.91
CA ALA A 218 10.54 1.31 -21.74
C ALA A 218 11.72 0.33 -21.86
N THR A 219 11.55 -0.91 -21.40
CA THR A 219 12.60 -1.94 -21.38
C THR A 219 12.77 -2.64 -22.72
N THR A 220 11.68 -2.82 -23.47
CA THR A 220 11.69 -3.47 -24.80
C THR A 220 12.10 -2.52 -25.94
N ARG A 221 12.01 -1.20 -25.75
CA ARG A 221 12.26 -0.19 -26.80
C ARG A 221 13.68 -0.23 -27.41
N GLY A 222 14.64 -0.82 -26.71
CA GLY A 222 16.03 -0.98 -27.15
C GLY A 222 16.42 -2.37 -27.66
N GLY A 223 15.45 -3.27 -27.87
CA GLY A 223 15.74 -4.68 -28.18
C GLY A 223 16.22 -5.51 -26.98
N GLY A 224 16.10 -4.96 -25.77
CA GLY A 224 16.37 -5.67 -24.51
C GLY A 224 15.21 -6.57 -24.09
N GLU A 225 15.50 -7.53 -23.20
CA GLU A 225 14.47 -8.39 -22.61
C GLU A 225 13.58 -7.60 -21.65
N SER A 226 12.25 -7.85 -21.72
CA SER A 226 11.29 -7.24 -20.81
C SER A 226 11.52 -7.69 -19.36
N TRP A 227 11.36 -6.76 -18.41
CA TRP A 227 11.35 -7.09 -16.98
C TRP A 227 10.19 -8.01 -16.58
N PHE A 228 9.20 -8.19 -17.45
CA PHE A 228 8.03 -9.07 -17.24
C PHE A 228 8.02 -10.28 -18.17
N ALA A 229 9.19 -10.71 -18.67
CA ALA A 229 9.32 -11.91 -19.50
C ALA A 229 8.52 -13.10 -18.96
N ASP A 230 7.98 -13.93 -19.86
CA ASP A 230 7.23 -15.12 -19.51
C ASP A 230 8.05 -16.06 -18.63
N ASN A 231 9.34 -16.19 -18.96
CA ASN A 231 10.32 -16.84 -18.11
C ASN A 231 10.72 -15.90 -16.96
N LEU A 232 10.16 -16.14 -15.78
CA LEU A 232 10.45 -15.35 -14.59
C LEU A 232 11.90 -15.42 -14.15
N ASN A 233 12.68 -16.43 -14.55
CA ASN A 233 14.09 -16.53 -14.20
C ASN A 233 14.96 -15.55 -15.01
N ARG A 234 14.45 -15.05 -16.15
CA ARG A 234 15.05 -13.95 -16.93
C ARG A 234 14.36 -12.60 -16.69
N ALA A 235 13.16 -12.62 -16.13
CA ALA A 235 12.46 -11.41 -15.71
C ALA A 235 13.22 -10.71 -14.57
N HIS A 236 13.08 -9.39 -14.50
CA HIS A 236 13.68 -8.54 -13.47
C HIS A 236 12.59 -7.88 -12.61
N LEU A 237 11.79 -8.73 -11.96
CA LEU A 237 10.72 -8.28 -11.07
C LEU A 237 11.27 -7.54 -9.84
N ASP A 238 12.52 -7.81 -9.45
CA ASP A 238 13.21 -7.10 -8.38
C ASP A 238 13.34 -5.60 -8.69
N TYR A 239 13.66 -5.22 -9.94
CA TYR A 239 13.70 -3.82 -10.35
C TYR A 239 12.32 -3.16 -10.32
N PHE A 240 11.27 -3.88 -10.73
CA PHE A 240 9.91 -3.37 -10.64
C PHE A 240 9.48 -3.15 -9.18
N TYR A 241 9.81 -4.07 -8.28
CA TYR A 241 9.54 -3.89 -6.85
C TYR A 241 10.36 -2.74 -6.24
N TRP A 242 11.59 -2.48 -6.71
CA TRP A 242 12.34 -1.28 -6.33
C TRP A 242 11.69 0.02 -6.82
N ILE A 243 11.12 0.04 -8.03
CA ILE A 243 10.33 1.19 -8.50
C ILE A 243 9.13 1.42 -7.59
N LEU A 244 8.38 0.37 -7.25
CA LEU A 244 7.24 0.47 -6.32
C LEU A 244 7.70 0.94 -4.93
N ALA A 245 8.83 0.45 -4.41
CA ALA A 245 9.38 0.92 -3.14
C ALA A 245 9.74 2.41 -3.19
N GLY A 246 10.36 2.88 -4.27
CA GLY A 246 10.68 4.29 -4.48
C GLY A 246 9.43 5.18 -4.59
N LEU A 247 8.41 4.71 -5.31
CA LEU A 247 7.12 5.39 -5.41
C LEU A 247 6.41 5.45 -4.05
N SER A 248 6.41 4.36 -3.27
CA SER A 248 5.84 4.34 -1.91
C SER A 248 6.61 5.26 -0.96
N ALA A 249 7.94 5.38 -1.09
CA ALA A 249 8.72 6.34 -0.32
C ALA A 249 8.33 7.79 -0.66
N LEU A 250 8.15 8.10 -1.95
CA LEU A 250 7.68 9.41 -2.40
C LEU A 250 6.25 9.69 -1.92
N GLU A 251 5.36 8.70 -1.99
CA GLU A 251 4.00 8.75 -1.46
C GLU A 251 3.99 9.13 0.01
N VAL A 252 4.82 8.50 0.85
CA VAL A 252 4.93 8.85 2.28
C VAL A 252 5.29 10.31 2.46
N VAL A 253 6.27 10.83 1.72
CA VAL A 253 6.69 12.24 1.82
C VAL A 253 5.55 13.19 1.42
N VAL A 254 4.88 12.90 0.31
CA VAL A 254 3.76 13.70 -0.20
C VAL A 254 2.57 13.65 0.77
N PHE A 255 2.25 12.47 1.29
CA PHE A 255 1.19 12.28 2.27
C PHE A 255 1.47 13.04 3.56
N LEU A 256 2.68 12.96 4.12
CA LEU A 256 3.05 13.69 5.34
C LEU A 256 2.94 15.20 5.15
N TYR A 257 3.31 15.71 3.97
CA TYR A 257 3.13 17.13 3.64
C TYR A 257 1.66 17.56 3.69
N PHE A 258 0.74 16.77 3.14
CA PHE A 258 -0.69 17.06 3.19
C PHE A 258 -1.29 16.82 4.57
N ALA A 259 -0.94 15.72 5.24
CA ALA A 259 -1.44 15.36 6.56
C ALA A 259 -1.12 16.42 7.61
N ASN A 260 0.09 17.00 7.59
CA ASN A 260 0.49 18.06 8.52
C ASN A 260 -0.28 19.37 8.33
N ARG A 261 -0.96 19.55 7.18
CA ARG A 261 -1.75 20.75 6.85
C ARG A 261 -3.24 20.49 6.83
N TYR A 262 -3.65 19.25 7.03
CA TYR A 262 -5.04 18.84 6.99
C TYR A 262 -5.72 19.20 8.31
N VAL A 263 -6.83 19.94 8.23
CA VAL A 263 -7.67 20.26 9.39
C VAL A 263 -8.88 19.33 9.39
N TYR A 264 -8.96 18.49 10.42
CA TYR A 264 -10.10 17.60 10.61
C TYR A 264 -11.41 18.38 10.73
N ARG A 265 -12.47 17.83 10.12
CA ARG A 265 -13.83 18.30 10.36
C ARG A 265 -14.18 18.12 11.85
N LYS A 266 -14.77 19.14 12.46
CA LYS A 266 -15.32 19.04 13.81
C LYS A 266 -16.66 18.31 13.75
N ASN A 267 -16.76 17.16 14.41
CA ASN A 267 -18.05 16.53 14.67
C ASN A 267 -18.78 17.36 15.74
N SER A 268 -20.01 17.76 15.45
CA SER A 268 -20.88 18.57 16.32
C SER A 268 -21.35 17.84 17.61
N GLU A 269 -20.82 16.66 17.90
CA GLU A 269 -21.19 15.81 19.05
C GLU A 269 -20.09 15.72 20.14
N GLN A 270 -19.17 16.68 20.22
CA GLN A 270 -18.43 16.88 21.48
C GLN A 270 -19.23 17.83 22.37
N PRO A 271 -19.82 17.36 23.49
CA PRO A 271 -20.36 18.28 24.48
C PRO A 271 -19.20 19.15 24.96
N VAL A 272 -19.46 20.46 25.01
CA VAL A 272 -18.58 21.44 25.65
C VAL A 272 -18.25 20.90 27.05
N ALA A 273 -17.03 20.42 27.23
CA ALA A 273 -16.51 20.17 28.56
C ALA A 273 -16.32 21.56 29.20
N LEU A 274 -17.35 21.97 29.94
CA LEU A 274 -17.28 23.05 30.90
C LEU A 274 -16.31 22.64 32.02
N HIS A 275 -15.40 23.58 32.32
CA HIS A 275 -14.40 23.63 33.40
C HIS A 275 -13.01 23.08 33.11
#